data_AF-A0A7Z9UDP0-F1
#
_entry.id   AF-A0A7Z9UDP0-F1
#
_cell.length_a   1.000
_cell.length_b   1.000
_cell.length_c   1.000
_cell.angle_alpha   90.00
_cell.angle_beta   90.00
_cell.angle_gamma   90.00
#
_symmetry.space_group_name_H-M   'P 1'
#
loop_
_entity.id
_entity.type
_entity.pdbx_description
1 polymer ?
#
loop_
_entity_poly.entity_id
_entity_poly.type
_entity_poly.pdbx_seq_one_letter_code
_entity_poly.pdbx_strand_id
1 'polypeptide(L)'
;MKILVAEDEISIREVLTELLKGFLPDAEIFEAVDGNDALAQATNSDFDVVFLDIEMPGLTGLEVASRLLGLKEPPRIVFATGKAGHAVEAFRLAAFDYVLKPFEPERLQETVERLLAESDHSERQRQSFGMVWAHKSKPKIWAEVSEDSWILLDYEAIHWVEADGRTVTLHTPGHPPLKVKQKLKELETKL
;
A
#
# COMPACT_ATOMS: atom_id res chain seq x y z
N MET A 1 -4.74 -3.96 -15.84
CA MET A 1 -4.62 -3.89 -14.36
C MET A 1 -4.80 -5.30 -13.81
N LYS A 2 -3.91 -5.78 -12.95
CA LYS A 2 -3.99 -7.10 -12.29
C LYS A 2 -4.50 -6.94 -10.87
N ILE A 3 -5.61 -7.62 -10.56
CA ILE A 3 -6.27 -7.56 -9.27
C ILE A 3 -6.25 -8.95 -8.64
N LEU A 4 -5.86 -9.04 -7.37
CA LEU A 4 -6.09 -10.23 -6.56
C LEU A 4 -7.25 -9.98 -5.60
N VAL A 5 -8.20 -10.90 -5.53
CA VAL A 5 -9.30 -10.91 -4.57
C VAL A 5 -9.12 -12.09 -3.63
N ALA A 6 -8.83 -11.82 -2.35
CA ALA A 6 -8.70 -12.84 -1.32
C ALA A 6 -9.91 -12.80 -0.37
N GLU A 7 -10.70 -13.87 -0.43
CA GLU A 7 -11.96 -14.04 0.29
C GLU A 7 -12.22 -15.53 0.41
N ASP A 8 -12.53 -16.04 1.61
CA ASP A 8 -12.76 -17.48 1.81
C ASP A 8 -14.18 -17.89 1.44
N GLU A 9 -15.17 -17.02 1.63
CA GLU A 9 -16.55 -17.30 1.25
C GLU A 9 -16.80 -17.13 -0.26
N ILE A 10 -17.07 -18.25 -0.95
CA ILE A 10 -17.25 -18.27 -2.42
C ILE A 10 -18.32 -17.28 -2.92
N SER A 11 -19.45 -17.17 -2.23
CA SER A 11 -20.57 -16.30 -2.59
C SER A 11 -20.15 -14.82 -2.56
N ILE A 12 -19.37 -14.43 -1.55
CA ILE A 12 -18.88 -13.06 -1.37
C ILE A 12 -17.80 -12.75 -2.39
N ARG A 13 -16.90 -13.71 -2.62
CA ARG A 13 -15.83 -13.59 -3.63
C ARG A 13 -16.42 -13.40 -5.03
N GLU A 14 -17.40 -14.20 -5.39
CA GLU A 14 -18.11 -14.10 -6.68
C GLU A 14 -18.77 -12.72 -6.83
N VAL A 15 -19.48 -12.23 -5.81
CA VAL A 15 -20.11 -10.89 -5.86
C VAL A 15 -19.06 -9.79 -6.06
N LEU A 16 -17.97 -9.81 -5.30
CA LEU A 16 -16.90 -8.82 -5.44
C LEU A 16 -16.26 -8.88 -6.82
N THR A 17 -15.91 -10.07 -7.29
CA THR A 17 -15.32 -10.29 -8.61
C THR A 17 -16.25 -9.78 -9.72
N GLU A 18 -17.55 -10.07 -9.67
CA GLU A 18 -18.50 -9.63 -10.70
C GLU A 18 -18.70 -8.11 -10.69
N LEU A 19 -18.78 -7.48 -9.51
CA LEU A 19 -18.82 -6.01 -9.42
C LEU A 19 -17.55 -5.38 -10.01
N LEU A 20 -16.37 -5.92 -9.66
CA LEU A 20 -15.10 -5.42 -10.18
C LEU A 20 -14.99 -5.59 -11.70
N LYS A 21 -15.43 -6.71 -12.27
CA LYS A 21 -15.49 -6.89 -13.74
C LYS A 21 -16.43 -5.88 -14.40
N GLY A 22 -17.55 -5.56 -13.76
CA GLY A 22 -18.50 -4.56 -14.24
C GLY A 22 -17.89 -3.16 -14.31
N PHE A 23 -17.07 -2.79 -13.34
CA PHE A 23 -16.39 -1.48 -13.30
C PHE A 23 -15.10 -1.46 -14.13
N LEU A 24 -14.42 -2.60 -14.26
CA LEU A 24 -13.11 -2.75 -14.88
C LEU A 24 -13.10 -3.94 -15.87
N PRO A 25 -13.73 -3.80 -17.03
CA PRO A 25 -13.86 -4.89 -18.00
C PRO A 25 -12.52 -5.42 -18.55
N ASP A 26 -11.48 -4.57 -18.53
CA ASP A 26 -10.13 -4.91 -19.01
C ASP A 26 -9.17 -5.36 -17.89
N ALA A 27 -9.65 -5.53 -16.65
CA ALA A 27 -8.82 -6.01 -15.55
C ALA A 27 -8.69 -7.54 -15.57
N GLU A 28 -7.48 -8.03 -15.27
CA GLU A 28 -7.23 -9.44 -15.01
C GLU A 28 -7.46 -9.70 -13.51
N ILE A 29 -8.52 -10.43 -13.17
CA ILE A 29 -8.88 -10.73 -11.78
C ILE A 29 -8.47 -12.16 -11.43
N PHE A 30 -7.74 -12.28 -10.33
CA PHE A 30 -7.30 -13.53 -9.73
C PHE A 30 -7.97 -13.69 -8.37
N GLU A 31 -8.17 -14.93 -7.96
CA GLU A 31 -8.87 -15.26 -6.72
C GLU A 31 -7.96 -16.09 -5.81
N ALA A 32 -8.04 -15.79 -4.51
CA ALA A 32 -7.46 -16.58 -3.45
C ALA A 32 -8.52 -16.91 -2.41
N VAL A 33 -8.47 -18.14 -1.89
CA VAL A 33 -9.50 -18.67 -0.96
C VAL A 33 -9.08 -18.60 0.50
N ASP A 34 -7.83 -18.24 0.78
CA ASP A 34 -7.31 -18.06 2.13
C ASP A 34 -6.09 -17.13 2.12
N GLY A 35 -5.61 -16.74 3.31
CA GLY A 35 -4.50 -15.80 3.41
C GLY A 35 -3.13 -16.36 3.00
N ASN A 36 -2.92 -17.68 3.08
CA ASN A 36 -1.66 -18.29 2.63
C ASN A 36 -1.58 -18.27 1.10
N ASP A 37 -2.67 -18.65 0.44
CA ASP A 37 -2.80 -18.61 -1.01
C ASP A 37 -2.67 -17.16 -1.52
N ALA A 38 -3.36 -16.22 -0.86
CA ALA A 38 -3.27 -14.79 -1.21
C ALA A 38 -1.82 -14.26 -1.14
N LEU A 39 -1.10 -14.56 -0.06
CA LEU A 39 0.30 -14.15 0.08
C LEU A 39 1.19 -14.83 -0.95
N ALA A 40 0.99 -16.12 -1.20
CA ALA A 40 1.78 -16.87 -2.17
C ALA A 40 1.59 -16.32 -3.58
N GLN A 41 0.36 -16.04 -4.00
CA GLN A 41 0.09 -15.43 -5.31
C GLN A 41 0.69 -14.02 -5.38
N ALA A 42 0.40 -13.17 -4.39
CA ALA A 42 0.83 -11.77 -4.39
C ALA A 42 2.35 -11.55 -4.28
N THR A 43 3.11 -12.55 -3.84
CA THR A 43 4.58 -12.51 -3.81
C THR A 43 5.22 -13.06 -5.09
N ASN A 44 4.51 -13.87 -5.87
CA ASN A 44 5.00 -14.51 -7.10
C ASN A 44 4.55 -13.78 -8.38
N SER A 45 3.74 -12.74 -8.26
CA SER A 45 3.22 -11.98 -9.41
C SER A 45 3.02 -10.51 -9.04
N ASP A 46 3.26 -9.64 -10.00
CA ASP A 46 3.08 -8.19 -9.83
C ASP A 46 1.58 -7.85 -9.95
N PHE A 47 0.92 -7.73 -8.79
CA PHE A 47 -0.44 -7.23 -8.71
C PHE A 47 -0.45 -5.71 -8.57
N ASP A 48 -1.41 -5.06 -9.21
CA ASP A 48 -1.61 -3.61 -9.07
C ASP A 48 -2.38 -3.30 -7.78
N VAL A 49 -3.34 -4.17 -7.45
CA VAL A 49 -4.28 -4.02 -6.35
C VAL A 49 -4.59 -5.40 -5.76
N VAL A 50 -4.67 -5.48 -4.43
CA VAL A 50 -5.13 -6.66 -3.71
C VAL A 50 -6.31 -6.27 -2.82
N PHE A 51 -7.46 -6.89 -3.05
CA PHE A 51 -8.62 -6.85 -2.16
C PHE A 51 -8.51 -8.00 -1.15
N LEU A 52 -8.56 -7.68 0.13
CA LEU A 52 -8.37 -8.64 1.22
C LEU A 52 -9.56 -8.63 2.18
N ASP A 53 -10.17 -9.79 2.43
CA ASP A 53 -10.88 -9.97 3.70
C ASP A 53 -9.87 -10.07 4.85
N ILE A 54 -10.28 -9.63 6.04
CA ILE A 54 -9.48 -9.71 7.26
C ILE A 54 -9.59 -11.09 7.90
N GLU A 55 -10.80 -11.63 7.98
CA GLU A 55 -11.04 -12.96 8.54
C GLU A 55 -10.98 -14.00 7.43
N MET A 56 -9.83 -14.64 7.28
CA MET A 56 -9.67 -15.79 6.40
C MET A 56 -8.94 -16.90 7.15
N PRO A 57 -9.10 -18.17 6.74
CA PRO A 57 -8.29 -19.27 7.23
C PRO A 57 -6.79 -19.02 6.99
N GLY A 58 -5.96 -19.59 7.87
CA GLY A 58 -4.51 -19.46 7.77
C GLY A 58 -4.03 -18.09 8.24
N LEU A 59 -3.66 -17.23 7.28
CA LEU A 59 -3.23 -15.87 7.58
C LEU A 59 -4.41 -14.91 7.53
N THR A 60 -4.47 -13.97 8.47
CA THR A 60 -5.44 -12.87 8.41
C THR A 60 -5.07 -11.88 7.30
N GLY A 61 -6.06 -11.16 6.78
CA GLY A 61 -5.80 -10.11 5.79
C GLY A 61 -4.83 -9.03 6.27
N LEU A 62 -4.85 -8.70 7.57
CA LEU A 62 -3.90 -7.74 8.16
C LEU A 62 -2.46 -8.27 8.12
N GLU A 63 -2.26 -9.55 8.41
CA GLU A 63 -0.95 -10.19 8.33
C GLU A 63 -0.46 -10.35 6.89
N VAL A 64 -1.36 -10.61 5.93
CA VAL A 64 -1.04 -10.62 4.49
C VAL A 64 -0.61 -9.22 4.06
N ALA A 65 -1.43 -8.20 4.34
CA ALA A 65 -1.14 -6.80 4.02
C ALA A 65 0.19 -6.34 4.59
N SER A 66 0.46 -6.62 5.87
CA SER A 66 1.72 -6.25 6.52
C SER A 66 2.95 -6.84 5.82
N ARG A 67 2.84 -8.07 5.28
CA ARG A 67 3.94 -8.70 4.54
C ARG A 67 4.09 -8.13 3.14
N LEU A 68 2.97 -7.88 2.44
CA LEU A 68 2.97 -7.30 1.10
C LEU A 68 3.51 -5.86 1.10
N LEU A 69 3.24 -5.08 2.14
CA LEU A 69 3.79 -3.73 2.31
C LEU A 69 5.31 -3.72 2.52
N GLY A 70 5.89 -4.84 2.94
CA GLY A 70 7.34 -5.02 3.03
C GLY A 70 8.02 -5.30 1.69
N LEU A 71 7.25 -5.47 0.61
CA LEU A 71 7.80 -5.66 -0.73
C LEU A 71 8.41 -4.37 -1.25
N LYS A 72 9.35 -4.55 -2.18
CA LYS A 72 10.04 -3.46 -2.87
C LYS A 72 9.06 -2.52 -3.60
N GLU A 73 8.10 -3.11 -4.28
CA GLU A 73 7.00 -2.44 -4.98
C GLU A 73 5.71 -3.07 -4.46
N PRO A 74 5.14 -2.56 -3.35
CA PRO A 74 3.96 -3.17 -2.76
C PRO A 74 2.72 -2.86 -3.61
N PRO A 75 1.79 -3.82 -3.77
CA PRO A 75 0.50 -3.54 -4.38
C PRO A 75 -0.32 -2.60 -3.50
N ARG A 76 -1.32 -1.95 -4.11
CA ARG A 76 -2.33 -1.22 -3.33
C ARG A 76 -3.21 -2.20 -2.59
N ILE A 77 -3.41 -1.98 -1.30
CA ILE A 77 -4.22 -2.86 -0.45
C ILE A 77 -5.58 -2.21 -0.21
N VAL A 78 -6.65 -2.90 -0.60
CA VAL A 78 -8.02 -2.56 -0.23
C VAL A 78 -8.54 -3.63 0.71
N PHE A 79 -8.97 -3.27 1.91
CA PHE A 79 -9.67 -4.23 2.76
C PHE A 79 -11.14 -4.30 2.35
N ALA A 80 -11.64 -5.50 2.08
CA ALA A 80 -13.00 -5.78 1.66
C ALA A 80 -13.62 -6.79 2.65
N THR A 81 -14.19 -6.30 3.75
CA THR A 81 -14.43 -7.13 4.94
C THR A 81 -15.73 -6.79 5.66
N GLY A 82 -16.27 -7.73 6.43
CA GLY A 82 -17.42 -7.48 7.31
C GLY A 82 -17.05 -6.79 8.64
N LYS A 83 -15.77 -6.48 8.89
CA LYS A 83 -15.26 -6.13 10.22
C LYS A 83 -14.96 -4.66 10.44
N ALA A 84 -15.98 -3.83 10.60
CA ALA A 84 -15.82 -2.40 10.90
C ALA A 84 -14.82 -2.06 12.03
N GLY A 85 -14.65 -2.95 13.02
CA GLY A 85 -13.72 -2.77 14.14
C GLY A 85 -12.23 -2.70 13.78
N HIS A 86 -11.82 -3.11 12.58
CA HIS A 86 -10.41 -3.14 12.16
C HIS A 86 -10.00 -1.97 11.26
N ALA A 87 -10.86 -0.97 11.08
CA ALA A 87 -10.57 0.18 10.23
C ALA A 87 -9.36 1.00 10.71
N VAL A 88 -9.14 1.07 12.03
CA VAL A 88 -8.01 1.81 12.62
C VAL A 88 -6.69 1.10 12.29
N GLU A 89 -6.64 -0.22 12.41
CA GLU A 89 -5.46 -1.03 12.05
C GLU A 89 -5.18 -0.96 10.55
N ALA A 90 -6.21 -1.04 9.71
CA ALA A 90 -6.08 -0.86 8.27
C ALA A 90 -5.49 0.51 7.91
N PHE A 91 -5.94 1.57 8.59
CA PHE A 91 -5.39 2.91 8.43
C PHE A 91 -3.92 2.99 8.83
N ARG A 92 -3.53 2.32 9.94
CA ARG A 92 -2.11 2.27 10.38
C ARG A 92 -1.20 1.57 9.37
N LEU A 93 -1.73 0.61 8.62
CA LEU A 93 -1.03 -0.06 7.53
C LEU A 93 -1.00 0.77 6.24
N ALA A 94 -1.51 2.01 6.25
CA ALA A 94 -1.65 2.85 5.06
C ALA A 94 -2.39 2.13 3.92
N ALA A 95 -3.45 1.37 4.26
CA ALA A 95 -4.31 0.78 3.26
C ALA A 95 -4.87 1.86 2.32
N PHE A 96 -4.99 1.52 1.04
CA PHE A 96 -5.54 2.41 0.03
C PHE A 96 -7.00 2.75 0.32
N ASP A 97 -7.78 1.72 0.69
CA ASP A 97 -9.17 1.89 1.06
C ASP A 97 -9.69 0.75 1.95
N TYR A 98 -10.88 0.98 2.51
CA TYR A 98 -11.60 0.06 3.38
C TYR A 98 -13.08 0.01 2.99
N VAL A 99 -13.52 -1.12 2.46
CA VAL A 99 -14.88 -1.37 1.96
C VAL A 99 -15.55 -2.42 2.84
N LEU A 100 -16.75 -2.11 3.32
CA LEU A 100 -17.52 -3.01 4.17
C LEU A 100 -18.40 -3.94 3.35
N LYS A 101 -18.54 -5.18 3.82
CA LYS A 101 -19.60 -6.10 3.40
C LYS A 101 -20.92 -5.72 4.09
N PRO A 102 -22.09 -5.83 3.43
CA PRO A 102 -22.27 -6.20 2.02
C PRO A 102 -21.76 -5.11 1.07
N PHE A 103 -21.19 -5.50 -0.07
CA PHE A 103 -20.58 -4.55 -1.01
C PHE A 103 -21.66 -3.71 -1.69
N GLU A 104 -21.76 -2.44 -1.29
CA GLU A 104 -22.57 -1.44 -1.96
C GLU A 104 -21.87 -1.04 -3.28
N PRO A 105 -22.52 -1.23 -4.45
CA PRO A 105 -21.89 -0.97 -5.75
C PRO A 105 -21.30 0.43 -5.88
N GLU A 106 -22.01 1.45 -5.40
CA GLU A 106 -21.58 2.84 -5.44
C GLU A 106 -20.30 3.06 -4.63
N ARG A 107 -20.24 2.49 -3.41
CA ARG A 107 -19.07 2.62 -2.53
C ARG A 107 -17.84 1.93 -3.11
N LEU A 108 -18.04 0.77 -3.75
CA LEU A 108 -16.95 0.04 -4.40
C LEU A 108 -16.50 0.74 -5.69
N GLN A 109 -17.44 1.34 -6.44
CA GLN A 109 -17.13 2.15 -7.61
C GLN A 109 -16.26 3.36 -7.23
N GLU A 110 -16.55 4.06 -6.14
CA GLU A 110 -15.69 5.14 -5.63
C GLU A 110 -14.26 4.68 -5.35
N THR A 111 -14.08 3.48 -4.77
CA THR A 111 -12.75 2.88 -4.58
C THR A 111 -12.04 2.66 -5.91
N VAL A 112 -12.75 2.10 -6.90
CA VAL A 112 -12.22 1.83 -8.24
C VAL A 112 -11.82 3.12 -8.96
N GLU A 113 -12.65 4.16 -8.91
CA GLU A 113 -12.37 5.45 -9.52
C GLU A 113 -11.10 6.09 -8.92
N ARG A 114 -10.94 6.01 -7.60
CA ARG A 114 -9.71 6.44 -6.92
C ARG A 114 -8.49 5.63 -7.36
N LEU A 115 -8.62 4.30 -7.49
CA LEU A 115 -7.54 3.42 -7.95
C LEU A 115 -7.07 3.79 -9.36
N LEU A 116 -8.00 4.09 -10.26
CA LEU A 116 -7.70 4.51 -11.63
C LEU A 116 -7.06 5.89 -11.68
N ALA A 117 -7.57 6.87 -10.91
CA ALA A 117 -7.02 8.21 -10.87
C ALA A 117 -5.54 8.23 -10.44
N GLU A 118 -5.18 7.47 -9.41
CA GLU A 118 -3.77 7.37 -8.97
C GLU A 118 -2.89 6.57 -9.93
N SER A 119 -3.45 5.56 -10.62
CA SER A 119 -2.73 4.83 -11.68
C SER A 119 -2.34 5.78 -12.81
N ASP A 120 -3.28 6.61 -13.26
CA ASP A 120 -3.09 7.61 -14.30
C ASP A 120 -2.02 8.65 -13.91
N HIS A 121 -2.05 9.12 -12.66
CA HIS A 121 -1.03 10.05 -12.16
C HIS A 121 0.37 9.41 -12.08
N SER A 122 0.44 8.16 -11.64
CA SER A 122 1.69 7.40 -11.56
C SER A 122 2.24 7.08 -12.94
N GLU A 123 1.38 6.73 -13.91
CA GLU A 123 1.77 6.50 -15.30
C GLU A 123 2.18 7.79 -16.01
N ARG A 124 1.48 8.90 -15.83
CA ARG A 124 1.88 10.20 -16.40
C ARG A 124 3.18 10.70 -15.80
N GLN A 125 3.43 10.50 -14.51
CA GLN A 125 4.74 10.72 -13.91
C GLN A 125 5.77 9.77 -14.50
N ARG A 126 5.52 8.46 -14.58
CA ARG A 126 6.43 7.46 -15.16
C ARG A 126 6.72 7.71 -16.64
N GLN A 127 5.79 8.22 -17.43
CA GLN A 127 5.98 8.58 -18.85
C GLN A 127 6.74 9.91 -19.00
N SER A 128 6.48 10.88 -18.11
CA SER A 128 7.26 12.12 -18.04
C SER A 128 8.70 11.87 -17.54
N PHE A 129 8.91 10.87 -16.68
CA PHE A 129 10.21 10.39 -16.20
C PHE A 129 10.86 9.30 -17.08
N GLY A 130 10.09 8.68 -17.98
CA GLY A 130 10.49 7.52 -18.79
C GLY A 130 11.54 7.84 -19.85
N MET A 131 11.76 9.13 -20.13
CA MET A 131 12.85 9.59 -20.98
C MET A 131 14.15 9.87 -20.21
N VAL A 132 14.16 9.76 -18.86
CA VAL A 132 15.30 10.24 -18.05
C VAL A 132 15.96 9.18 -17.17
N TRP A 133 15.32 8.11 -16.66
CA TRP A 133 16.01 7.23 -15.70
C TRP A 133 15.67 5.73 -15.80
N ALA A 134 16.43 5.01 -16.61
CA ALA A 134 16.74 3.61 -16.38
C ALA A 134 17.72 3.48 -15.19
N HIS A 135 17.31 3.69 -13.93
CA HIS A 135 18.16 3.42 -12.76
C HIS A 135 17.39 2.87 -11.57
N LYS A 136 17.88 1.71 -11.08
CA LYS A 136 17.65 1.00 -9.81
C LYS A 136 16.71 1.69 -8.79
N SER A 137 15.72 0.92 -8.34
CA SER A 137 14.96 1.13 -7.11
C SER A 137 15.73 1.80 -5.97
N LYS A 138 15.18 2.92 -5.51
CA LYS A 138 15.80 3.84 -4.59
C LYS A 138 15.67 3.36 -3.14
N PRO A 139 16.70 3.55 -2.29
CA PRO A 139 16.65 3.13 -0.90
C PRO A 139 15.64 3.99 -0.12
N LYS A 140 14.73 3.34 0.62
CA LYS A 140 13.81 4.00 1.57
C LYS A 140 14.38 3.84 2.99
N ILE A 141 14.24 4.87 3.82
CA ILE A 141 14.71 4.86 5.21
C ILE A 141 13.55 5.03 6.19
N TRP A 142 13.60 4.30 7.31
CA TRP A 142 12.68 4.48 8.43
C TRP A 142 13.23 5.53 9.40
N ALA A 143 12.50 6.64 9.55
CA ALA A 143 12.82 7.73 10.45
C ALA A 143 11.84 7.78 11.62
N GLU A 144 12.36 7.77 12.85
CA GLU A 144 11.56 7.87 14.08
C GLU A 144 11.28 9.35 14.41
N VAL A 145 10.02 9.75 14.30
CA VAL A 145 9.55 11.11 14.61
C VAL A 145 9.16 11.25 16.08
N SER A 146 8.59 10.19 16.67
CA SER A 146 8.29 10.09 18.11
C SER A 146 8.35 8.64 18.60
N GLU A 147 8.21 8.42 19.91
CA GLU A 147 8.31 7.07 20.54
C GLU A 147 7.41 6.01 19.88
N ASP A 148 6.27 6.43 19.30
CA ASP A 148 5.31 5.56 18.62
C ASP A 148 5.05 5.98 17.16
N SER A 149 5.87 6.86 16.58
CA SER A 149 5.63 7.39 15.22
C SER A 149 6.88 7.28 14.35
N TRP A 150 6.78 6.44 13.34
CA TRP A 150 7.82 6.20 12.34
C TRP A 150 7.28 6.60 10.96
N ILE A 151 8.13 7.21 10.15
CA ILE A 151 7.83 7.56 8.77
C ILE A 151 8.83 6.89 7.84
N LEU A 152 8.33 6.42 6.69
CA LEU A 152 9.16 5.89 5.62
C LEU A 152 9.47 7.01 4.64
N LEU A 153 10.75 7.35 4.48
CA LEU A 153 11.21 8.41 3.60
C LEU A 153 11.94 7.84 2.39
N ASP A 154 11.69 8.41 1.22
CA ASP A 154 12.58 8.23 0.07
C ASP A 154 13.87 9.00 0.34
N TYR A 155 15.01 8.33 0.21
CA TYR A 155 16.32 8.93 0.35
C TYR A 155 16.47 10.20 -0.49
N GLU A 156 16.02 10.17 -1.76
CA GLU A 156 16.17 11.31 -2.66
C GLU A 156 15.22 12.47 -2.34
N ALA A 157 14.20 12.24 -1.50
CA ALA A 157 13.33 13.30 -1.01
C ALA A 157 13.99 14.11 0.10
N ILE A 158 15.12 13.68 0.69
CA ILE A 158 15.84 14.43 1.72
C ILE A 158 16.80 15.40 1.04
N HIS A 159 16.41 16.68 0.97
CA HIS A 159 17.22 17.69 0.29
C HIS A 159 18.45 18.07 1.13
N TRP A 160 18.27 18.16 2.45
CA TRP A 160 19.37 18.34 3.40
C TRP A 160 18.95 17.93 4.80
N VAL A 161 19.94 17.70 5.66
CA VAL A 161 19.76 17.29 7.06
C VAL A 161 20.38 18.35 7.96
N GLU A 162 19.61 18.79 8.94
CA GLU A 162 20.06 19.71 9.99
C GLU A 162 20.32 18.92 11.28
N ALA A 163 21.47 19.12 11.91
CA ALA A 163 21.74 18.58 13.22
C ALA A 163 22.02 19.74 14.19
N ASP A 164 21.09 19.98 15.11
CA ASP A 164 21.25 20.93 16.21
C ASP A 164 21.32 20.15 17.53
N GLY A 165 22.54 19.82 17.94
CA GLY A 165 22.89 19.23 19.24
C GLY A 165 22.23 17.88 19.56
N ARG A 166 20.94 17.90 19.91
CA ARG A 166 20.12 16.74 20.31
C ARG A 166 19.03 16.37 19.31
N THR A 167 18.77 17.21 18.31
CA THR A 167 17.71 16.97 17.33
C THR A 167 18.28 16.95 15.92
N VAL A 168 17.92 15.93 15.17
CA VAL A 168 18.14 15.88 13.73
C VAL A 168 16.83 16.29 13.05
N THR A 169 16.90 17.15 12.05
CA THR A 169 15.75 17.60 11.27
C THR A 169 15.99 17.27 9.79
N LEU A 170 15.04 16.56 9.19
CA LEU A 170 15.07 16.20 7.78
C LEU A 170 14.24 17.22 6.99
N HIS A 171 14.85 17.83 5.98
CA HIS A 171 14.19 18.80 5.11
C HIS A 171 13.83 18.12 3.80
N THR A 172 12.53 17.93 3.57
CA THR A 172 12.00 17.30 2.36
C THR A 172 11.16 18.30 1.54
N PRO A 173 11.27 18.32 0.20
CA PRO A 173 10.47 19.21 -0.63
C PRO A 173 8.97 18.95 -0.47
N GLY A 174 8.18 20.00 -0.26
CA GLY A 174 6.72 19.89 -0.17
C GLY A 174 6.17 19.45 1.20
N HIS A 175 7.03 19.20 2.19
CA HIS A 175 6.61 18.88 3.56
C HIS A 175 7.29 19.78 4.59
N PRO A 176 6.65 20.04 5.74
CA PRO A 176 7.30 20.74 6.84
C PRO A 176 8.51 19.96 7.38
N PRO A 177 9.53 20.64 7.96
CA PRO A 177 10.73 19.99 8.48
C PRO A 177 10.38 18.90 9.52
N LEU A 178 10.94 17.71 9.33
CA LEU A 178 10.65 16.53 10.14
C LEU A 178 11.73 16.33 11.19
N LYS A 179 11.39 16.51 12.46
CA LYS A 179 12.31 16.23 13.57
C LYS A 179 12.35 14.74 13.84
N VAL A 180 13.55 14.17 13.89
CA VAL A 180 13.78 12.75 14.13
C VAL A 180 14.65 12.56 15.37
N LYS A 181 14.36 11.50 16.14
CA LYS A 181 15.08 11.16 17.38
C LYS A 181 16.42 10.48 17.14
N GLN A 182 16.64 9.94 15.94
CA GLN A 182 17.87 9.25 15.55
C GLN A 182 19.06 10.21 15.45
N LYS A 183 20.26 9.73 15.80
CA LYS A 183 21.49 10.54 15.64
C LYS A 183 21.91 10.57 14.18
N LEU A 184 22.55 11.66 13.75
CA LEU A 184 23.06 11.81 12.39
C LEU A 184 23.95 10.62 11.97
N LYS A 185 24.81 10.14 12.87
CA LYS A 185 25.69 8.98 12.63
C LYS A 185 24.95 7.65 12.43
N GLU A 186 23.74 7.52 12.99
CA GLU A 186 22.87 6.34 12.82
C GLU A 186 22.05 6.44 11.51
N LEU A 187 21.79 7.66 11.04
CA LEU A 187 21.23 7.92 9.72
C LEU A 187 22.29 7.69 8.63
N GLU A 188 23.53 8.14 8.82
CA GLU A 188 24.65 7.97 7.87
C GLU A 188 24.98 6.50 7.53
N THR A 189 24.65 5.54 8.39
CA THR A 189 24.85 4.11 8.09
C THR A 189 23.69 3.48 7.31
N LYS A 190 22.58 4.22 7.17
CA LYS A 190 21.37 3.83 6.42
C LYS A 190 21.14 4.71 5.17
N LEU A 191 21.82 5.85 5.10
CA LEU A 191 21.97 6.76 3.96
C LEU A 191 23.14 6.32 3.07
#